data_AF-A0A6G0S5Q7-F1
#
_entry.id   AF-A0A6G0S5Q7-F1
#
_cell.length_a   1.000
_cell.length_b   1.000
_cell.length_c   1.000
_cell.angle_alpha   90.00
_cell.angle_beta   90.00
_cell.angle_gamma   90.00
#
_symmetry.space_group_name_H-M   'P 1'
#
loop_
_entity.id
_entity.type
_entity.pdbx_description
1 polymer ?
#
loop_
_entity_poly.entity_id
_entity_poly.type
_entity_poly.pdbx_seq_one_letter_code
_entity_poly.pdbx_strand_id
1 'polypeptide(L)'
;MLPLNFHSAHWCCIVVKVSVQRIYYYDPLNQKGYVRAAKEVATYLEFKGLNNYDVVAQNNPIQFDQFSCGVFVCWMFMRQVVQGITNDMSDNSLSLRRFELFYYILNGRCISPIKNAAATAYVLPQIMPDEDKAPVVETQGSADEDIPPTQVAE
;
A
#
# COMPACT_ATOMS: atom_id res chain seq x y z
N MET A 1 -11.12 -11.66 -3.99
CA MET A 1 -10.68 -10.98 -2.75
C MET A 1 -10.71 -12.01 -1.65
N LEU A 2 -9.70 -12.04 -0.78
CA LEU A 2 -9.54 -13.08 0.24
C LEU A 2 -9.16 -12.43 1.57
N PRO A 3 -10.02 -12.47 2.60
CA PRO A 3 -9.62 -12.10 3.94
C PRO A 3 -8.75 -13.20 4.56
N LEU A 4 -7.68 -12.80 5.25
CA LEU A 4 -6.80 -13.70 5.98
C LEU A 4 -6.95 -13.41 7.47
N ASN A 5 -7.21 -14.45 8.26
CA ASN A 5 -7.26 -14.33 9.71
C ASN A 5 -6.04 -15.02 10.33
N PHE A 6 -5.26 -14.25 11.09
CA PHE A 6 -4.12 -14.76 11.83
C PHE A 6 -4.38 -14.73 13.33
N HIS A 7 -3.98 -15.81 14.00
CA HIS A 7 -4.15 -15.99 15.45
C HIS A 7 -5.58 -15.74 15.97
N SER A 8 -6.60 -16.05 15.15
CA SER A 8 -8.02 -15.88 15.52
C SER A 8 -8.45 -14.44 15.86
N ALA A 9 -7.65 -13.43 15.52
CA ALA A 9 -7.90 -12.05 15.93
C ALA A 9 -7.50 -11.00 14.89
N HIS A 10 -6.36 -11.18 14.23
CA HIS A 10 -5.83 -10.17 13.32
C HIS A 10 -6.24 -10.43 11.87
N TRP A 11 -6.72 -9.40 11.17
CA TRP A 11 -7.17 -9.51 9.78
C TRP A 11 -6.21 -8.82 8.82
N CYS A 12 -5.74 -9.58 7.83
CA CYS A 12 -5.07 -9.10 6.64
C CYS A 12 -5.91 -9.44 5.41
N CYS A 13 -5.47 -9.06 4.21
CA CYS A 13 -6.14 -9.51 3.01
C CYS A 13 -5.27 -9.64 1.77
N ILE A 14 -5.80 -10.39 0.80
CA ILE A 14 -5.32 -10.48 -0.56
C ILE A 14 -6.38 -9.97 -1.53
N VAL A 15 -5.94 -9.15 -2.49
CA VAL A 15 -6.76 -8.72 -3.64
C VAL A 15 -6.07 -9.17 -4.92
N VAL A 16 -6.71 -10.07 -5.65
CA VAL A 16 -6.29 -10.44 -7.01
C VAL A 16 -7.03 -9.53 -7.99
N LYS A 17 -6.28 -8.73 -8.76
CA LYS A 17 -6.77 -7.85 -9.81
C LYS A 17 -6.39 -8.41 -11.17
N VAL A 18 -7.29 -9.22 -11.72
CA VAL A 18 -7.09 -9.97 -12.97
C VAL A 18 -6.80 -9.05 -14.16
N SER A 19 -7.47 -7.89 -14.24
CA SER A 19 -7.33 -6.97 -15.39
C SER A 19 -5.94 -6.37 -15.55
N VAL A 20 -5.11 -6.40 -14.51
CA VAL A 20 -3.72 -5.90 -14.53
C VAL A 20 -2.73 -6.96 -14.04
N GLN A 21 -3.15 -8.22 -14.00
CA GLN A 21 -2.35 -9.37 -13.57
C GLN A 21 -1.56 -9.10 -12.27
N ARG A 22 -2.26 -8.65 -11.22
CA ARG A 22 -1.62 -8.30 -9.94
C ARG A 22 -2.30 -8.95 -8.75
N ILE A 23 -1.49 -9.37 -7.79
CA ILE A 23 -1.91 -9.86 -6.48
C ILE A 23 -1.41 -8.87 -5.44
N TYR A 24 -2.33 -8.15 -4.81
CA TYR A 24 -2.02 -7.27 -3.69
C TYR A 24 -2.13 -8.05 -2.38
N TYR A 25 -1.16 -7.87 -1.49
CA TYR A 25 -1.28 -8.29 -0.09
C TYR A 25 -1.22 -7.07 0.81
N TYR A 26 -2.03 -7.10 1.86
CA TYR A 26 -2.24 -5.95 2.73
C TYR A 26 -2.39 -6.39 4.17
N ASP A 27 -1.57 -5.81 5.05
CA ASP A 27 -1.74 -5.88 6.48
C ASP A 27 -2.04 -4.45 7.01
N PRO A 28 -3.23 -4.22 7.58
CA PRO A 28 -3.57 -2.91 8.15
C PRO A 28 -2.57 -2.39 9.17
N LEU A 29 -1.95 -3.26 9.97
CA LEU A 29 -0.98 -2.83 10.99
C LEU A 29 0.45 -2.69 10.45
N ASN A 30 0.69 -3.08 9.19
CA ASN A 30 2.01 -3.13 8.56
C ASN A 30 3.08 -3.81 9.45
N GLN A 31 2.69 -4.83 10.21
CA GLN A 31 3.57 -5.58 11.09
C GLN A 31 4.35 -6.62 10.29
N LYS A 32 5.68 -6.61 10.42
CA LYS A 32 6.58 -7.47 9.64
C LYS A 32 6.14 -8.95 9.56
N GLY A 33 5.70 -9.52 10.68
CA GLY A 33 5.24 -10.91 10.73
C GLY A 33 3.99 -11.17 9.88
N TYR A 34 2.97 -10.34 10.01
CA TYR A 34 1.71 -10.47 9.27
C TYR A 34 1.84 -10.10 7.80
N VAL A 35 2.62 -9.05 7.49
CA VAL A 35 2.99 -8.69 6.11
C VAL A 35 3.68 -9.86 5.42
N ARG A 36 4.64 -10.51 6.08
CA ARG A 36 5.34 -11.69 5.55
C ARG A 36 4.37 -12.85 5.31
N ALA A 37 3.52 -13.17 6.28
CA ALA A 37 2.55 -14.25 6.13
C ALA A 37 1.57 -13.99 4.97
N ALA A 38 1.07 -12.76 4.84
CA ALA A 38 0.20 -12.38 3.72
C ALA A 38 0.93 -12.45 2.36
N LYS A 39 2.21 -12.04 2.31
CA LYS A 39 3.07 -12.18 1.13
C LYS A 39 3.26 -13.64 0.75
N GLU A 40 3.53 -14.53 1.70
CA GLU A 40 3.72 -15.96 1.45
C GLU A 40 2.46 -16.59 0.83
N VAL A 41 1.27 -16.25 1.33
CA VAL A 41 0.00 -16.69 0.71
C VAL A 41 -0.17 -16.10 -0.69
N ALA A 42 0.15 -14.82 -0.91
CA ALA A 42 0.07 -14.19 -2.22
C ALA A 42 1.02 -14.82 -3.25
N THR A 43 2.27 -15.08 -2.86
CA THR A 43 3.27 -15.78 -3.69
C THR A 43 2.85 -17.22 -3.98
N TYR A 44 2.22 -17.91 -3.02
CA TYR A 44 1.69 -19.25 -3.27
C TYR A 44 0.60 -19.25 -4.35
N LEU A 45 -0.30 -18.24 -4.35
CA LEU A 45 -1.34 -18.09 -5.36
C LEU A 45 -0.75 -17.82 -6.76
N GLU A 46 0.27 -16.97 -6.84
CA GLU A 46 1.03 -16.72 -8.07
C GLU A 46 1.57 -18.04 -8.63
N PHE A 47 2.39 -18.75 -7.84
CA PHE A 47 3.07 -19.98 -8.24
C PHE A 47 2.12 -21.12 -8.63
N LYS A 48 0.95 -21.23 -7.99
CA LYS A 48 0.03 -22.36 -8.20
C LYS A 48 -0.99 -22.18 -9.30
N GLY A 49 -1.32 -20.96 -9.68
CA GLY A 49 -2.41 -20.76 -10.64
C GLY A 49 -2.53 -19.37 -11.26
N LEU A 50 -1.74 -18.41 -10.81
CA LEU A 50 -1.73 -17.04 -11.32
C LEU A 50 -0.33 -16.68 -11.83
N ASN A 51 0.26 -17.57 -12.63
CA ASN A 51 1.63 -17.43 -13.14
C ASN A 51 1.83 -16.07 -13.79
N ASN A 52 2.98 -15.45 -13.52
CA ASN A 52 3.39 -14.12 -14.02
C ASN A 52 2.54 -12.96 -13.48
N TYR A 53 1.80 -13.14 -12.39
CA TYR A 53 1.17 -12.00 -11.72
C TYR A 53 2.18 -11.27 -10.82
N ASP A 54 2.15 -9.94 -10.84
CA ASP A 54 2.94 -9.13 -9.91
C ASP A 54 2.41 -9.31 -8.48
N VAL A 55 3.27 -9.66 -7.52
CA VAL A 55 2.92 -9.70 -6.09
C VAL A 55 3.32 -8.39 -5.42
N VAL A 56 2.36 -7.56 -5.02
CA VAL A 56 2.58 -6.17 -4.62
C VAL A 56 2.08 -5.89 -3.20
N ALA A 57 2.93 -5.33 -2.36
CA ALA A 57 2.53 -4.88 -1.02
C ALA A 57 1.57 -3.70 -1.11
N GLN A 58 0.65 -3.61 -0.16
CA GLN A 58 -0.11 -2.40 0.13
C GLN A 58 0.14 -1.99 1.57
N ASN A 59 0.22 -0.67 1.78
CA ASN A 59 0.43 -0.07 3.10
C ASN A 59 -0.38 1.21 3.27
N ASN A 60 -1.37 1.49 2.41
CA ASN A 60 -2.15 2.71 2.49
C ASN A 60 -3.66 2.40 2.43
N PRO A 61 -4.41 2.61 3.53
CA PRO A 61 -3.99 3.27 4.79
C PRO A 61 -3.32 2.31 5.80
N ILE A 62 -2.63 2.84 6.81
CA ILE A 62 -2.13 2.07 7.97
C ILE A 62 -3.05 2.33 9.15
N GLN A 63 -3.46 1.26 9.82
CA GLN A 63 -4.22 1.31 11.06
C GLN A 63 -3.35 1.79 12.22
N PHE A 64 -3.93 2.62 13.09
CA PHE A 64 -3.26 3.21 14.25
C PHE A 64 -3.80 2.69 15.61
N ASP A 65 -4.90 1.93 15.63
CA ASP A 65 -5.43 1.27 16.83
C ASP A 65 -5.21 -0.26 16.80
N GLN A 66 -5.74 -1.01 17.76
CA GLN A 66 -5.57 -2.47 17.85
C GLN A 66 -6.78 -3.29 17.40
N PHE A 67 -7.87 -2.67 16.97
CA PHE A 67 -9.17 -3.35 16.77
C PHE A 67 -9.85 -3.04 15.43
N SER A 68 -9.27 -2.16 14.61
CA SER A 68 -9.85 -1.75 13.32
C SER A 68 -9.50 -2.64 12.13
N CYS A 69 -8.70 -3.70 12.28
CA CYS A 69 -8.14 -4.44 11.15
C CYS A 69 -9.21 -4.96 10.17
N GLY A 70 -10.35 -5.41 10.70
CA GLY A 70 -11.51 -5.77 9.88
C GLY A 70 -12.07 -4.60 9.05
N VAL A 71 -12.17 -3.40 9.63
CA VAL A 71 -12.66 -2.21 8.92
C VAL A 71 -11.70 -1.83 7.79
N PHE A 72 -10.39 -1.84 8.04
CA PHE A 72 -9.38 -1.54 7.02
C PHE A 72 -9.34 -2.57 5.89
N VAL A 73 -9.46 -3.87 6.22
CA VAL A 73 -9.59 -4.94 5.21
C VAL A 73 -10.85 -4.77 4.37
N CYS A 74 -12.01 -4.52 5.00
CA CYS A 74 -13.26 -4.26 4.29
C CYS A 74 -13.13 -3.02 3.39
N TRP A 75 -12.48 -1.96 3.86
CA TRP A 75 -12.26 -0.76 3.06
C TRP A 75 -11.37 -1.02 1.84
N MET A 76 -10.30 -1.80 2.02
CA MET A 76 -9.42 -2.23 0.92
C MET A 76 -10.21 -2.96 -0.17
N PHE A 77 -11.16 -3.82 0.22
CA PHE A 77 -12.05 -4.52 -0.72
C PHE A 77 -13.02 -3.60 -1.42
N MET A 78 -13.71 -2.73 -0.68
CA MET A 78 -14.68 -1.81 -1.27
C MET A 78 -14.03 -0.88 -2.30
N ARG A 79 -12.79 -0.41 -2.05
CA ARG A 79 -12.02 0.41 -3.01
C ARG A 79 -11.76 -0.28 -4.36
N GLN A 80 -11.89 -1.60 -4.45
CA GLN A 80 -11.71 -2.33 -5.71
C GLN A 80 -12.97 -2.37 -6.58
N VAL A 81 -14.16 -2.23 -5.98
CA VAL A 81 -15.44 -2.46 -6.66
C VAL A 81 -16.40 -1.29 -6.60
N VAL A 82 -16.19 -0.35 -5.67
CA VAL A 82 -16.99 0.86 -5.51
C VAL A 82 -16.22 2.06 -6.06
N GLN A 83 -16.74 2.66 -7.12
CA GLN A 83 -16.16 3.87 -7.68
C GLN A 83 -16.40 5.08 -6.76
N GLY A 84 -15.39 5.93 -6.61
CA GLY A 84 -15.51 7.18 -5.85
C GLY A 84 -15.63 7.00 -4.34
N ILE A 85 -15.36 5.81 -3.80
CA ILE A 85 -15.26 5.64 -2.35
C ILE A 85 -14.06 6.45 -1.84
N THR A 86 -14.24 7.12 -0.72
CA THR A 86 -13.19 7.93 -0.10
C THR A 86 -12.03 7.08 0.41
N ASN A 87 -10.83 7.67 0.33
CA ASN A 87 -9.60 7.10 0.87
C ASN A 87 -9.35 7.52 2.33
N ASP A 88 -10.19 8.41 2.88
CA ASP A 88 -10.05 8.89 4.26
C ASP A 88 -10.41 7.78 5.25
N MET A 89 -9.38 7.26 5.90
CA MET A 89 -9.44 6.27 6.98
C MET A 89 -8.74 6.80 8.24
N SER A 90 -8.75 8.13 8.43
CA SER A 90 -8.23 8.79 9.62
C SER A 90 -9.08 8.49 10.86
N ASP A 91 -8.53 8.76 12.04
CA ASP A 91 -9.22 8.59 13.32
C ASP A 91 -10.57 9.32 13.37
N ASN A 92 -10.59 10.56 12.87
CA ASN A 92 -11.80 11.38 12.81
C ASN A 92 -12.90 10.78 11.92
N SER A 93 -12.56 9.95 10.93
CA SER A 93 -13.53 9.37 10.01
C SER A 93 -13.90 7.93 10.35
N LEU A 94 -13.10 7.21 11.15
CA LEU A 94 -13.27 5.78 11.41
C LEU A 94 -14.65 5.38 11.96
N SER A 95 -15.27 6.21 12.79
CA SER A 95 -16.65 5.98 13.29
C SER A 95 -17.66 6.02 12.15
N LEU A 96 -17.52 6.98 11.22
CA LEU A 96 -18.34 7.06 10.02
C LEU A 96 -18.08 5.87 9.09
N ARG A 97 -16.83 5.45 8.90
CA ARG A 97 -16.48 4.27 8.08
C ARG A 97 -17.13 2.99 8.61
N ARG A 98 -17.19 2.79 9.92
CA ARG A 98 -17.93 1.67 10.53
C ARG A 98 -19.41 1.73 10.23
N PHE A 99 -20.02 2.90 10.37
CA PHE A 99 -21.44 3.08 10.08
C PHE A 99 -21.76 2.82 8.61
N GLU A 100 -20.95 3.36 7.69
CA GLU A 100 -21.09 3.13 6.25
C GLU A 100 -20.91 1.65 5.88
N LEU A 101 -19.93 0.97 6.49
CA LEU A 101 -19.73 -0.47 6.30
C LEU A 101 -20.92 -1.27 6.82
N PHE A 102 -21.42 -0.96 8.01
CA PHE A 102 -22.62 -1.58 8.57
C PHE A 102 -23.83 -1.37 7.68
N TYR A 103 -24.03 -0.14 7.19
CA TYR A 103 -25.10 0.18 6.25
C TYR A 103 -24.97 -0.61 4.94
N TYR A 104 -23.75 -0.70 4.40
CA TYR A 104 -23.48 -1.49 3.19
C TYR A 104 -23.81 -2.97 3.39
N ILE A 105 -23.41 -3.55 4.52
CA ILE A 105 -23.71 -4.96 4.85
C ILE A 105 -25.22 -5.19 4.91
N LEU A 106 -25.97 -4.27 5.52
CA LEU A 106 -27.43 -4.41 5.67
C LEU A 106 -28.21 -4.18 4.37
N ASN A 107 -27.74 -3.27 3.50
CA ASN A 107 -28.53 -2.78 2.38
C ASN A 107 -27.95 -3.16 1.00
N GLY A 108 -26.75 -3.74 0.96
CA GLY A 108 -26.03 -4.04 -0.29
C GLY A 108 -25.62 -2.80 -1.10
N ARG A 109 -25.73 -1.59 -0.55
CA ARG A 109 -25.45 -0.32 -1.23
C ARG A 109 -24.69 0.64 -0.33
N CYS A 110 -23.75 1.39 -0.90
CA CYS A 110 -23.05 2.44 -0.17
C CYS A 110 -23.98 3.62 0.07
N ILE A 111 -23.78 4.32 1.19
CA ILE A 111 -24.33 5.66 1.37
C ILE A 111 -23.57 6.53 0.36
N SER A 112 -24.25 6.92 -0.72
CA SER A 112 -23.67 7.78 -1.75
C SER A 112 -23.05 8.99 -1.05
N PRO A 113 -21.84 9.44 -1.41
CA PRO A 113 -21.28 10.62 -0.78
C PRO A 113 -22.28 11.75 -0.92
N ILE A 114 -22.62 12.40 0.20
CA ILE A 114 -23.18 13.75 0.16
C ILE A 114 -22.16 14.53 -0.65
N LYS A 115 -22.51 14.88 -1.90
CA LYS A 115 -21.64 15.54 -2.86
C LYS A 115 -21.21 16.90 -2.31
N ASN A 116 -20.18 16.95 -1.47
CA ASN A 116 -19.59 18.17 -0.94
C ASN A 116 -18.14 17.91 -0.48
N ALA A 117 -17.29 17.39 -1.36
CA ALA A 117 -15.85 17.60 -1.31
C ALA A 117 -15.24 17.17 -2.65
N ALA A 118 -14.52 18.08 -3.30
CA ALA A 118 -13.86 17.84 -4.57
C ALA A 118 -12.88 16.66 -4.46
N ALA A 119 -12.92 15.78 -5.46
CA ALA A 119 -12.02 14.64 -5.59
C ALA A 119 -10.57 15.11 -5.64
N THR A 120 -9.80 14.88 -4.58
CA THR A 120 -8.34 14.98 -4.64
C THR A 120 -7.78 13.74 -5.31
N ALA A 121 -6.84 14.01 -6.22
CA ALA A 121 -6.37 13.14 -7.28
C ALA A 121 -5.84 11.78 -6.81
N TYR A 122 -5.98 10.80 -7.71
CA TYR A 122 -5.27 9.51 -7.68
C TYR A 122 -3.77 9.72 -7.42
N VAL A 123 -3.27 9.21 -6.29
CA VAL A 123 -1.83 9.08 -6.05
C VAL A 123 -1.40 7.70 -6.51
N LEU A 124 -0.49 7.65 -7.49
CA LEU A 124 0.15 6.43 -7.98
C LEU A 124 0.86 5.68 -6.83
N PRO A 125 1.02 4.35 -6.88
CA PRO A 125 1.81 3.62 -5.90
C PRO A 125 3.25 4.13 -5.90
N GLN A 126 3.72 4.59 -4.74
CA GLN A 126 5.14 4.85 -4.50
C GLN A 126 5.85 3.49 -4.47
N ILE A 127 6.62 3.19 -5.51
CA ILE A 127 7.59 2.09 -5.51
C ILE A 127 8.72 2.53 -4.58
N MET A 128 8.98 1.77 -3.52
CA MET A 128 10.12 2.06 -2.64
C MET A 128 11.43 1.84 -3.42
N PRO A 129 12.43 2.74 -3.29
CA PRO A 129 13.76 2.49 -3.82
C PRO A 129 14.45 1.37 -3.01
N ASP A 130 15.25 0.59 -3.73
CA ASP A 130 16.12 -0.46 -3.20
C ASP A 130 17.24 0.19 -2.36
N GLU A 131 17.29 -0.06 -1.05
CA GLU A 131 18.27 0.54 -0.12
C GLU A 131 19.67 -0.09 -0.23
N ASP A 132 20.17 -0.36 -1.44
CA ASP A 132 21.50 -0.96 -1.64
C ASP A 132 22.32 -0.35 -2.79
N LYS A 133 22.15 0.96 -3.07
CA LYS A 133 23.11 1.70 -3.89
C LYS A 133 23.51 3.03 -3.27
N ALA A 134 24.76 3.11 -2.85
CA ALA A 134 25.42 4.34 -2.43
C ALA A 134 25.36 5.42 -3.54
N PRO A 135 25.26 6.71 -3.21
CA PRO A 135 25.09 7.74 -4.22
C PRO A 135 26.41 8.04 -4.93
N VAL A 136 26.38 7.94 -6.27
CA VAL A 136 27.43 8.43 -7.16
C VAL A 136 27.29 9.94 -7.24
N VAL A 137 28.31 10.67 -6.80
CA VAL A 137 28.40 12.13 -6.96
C VAL A 137 28.95 12.41 -8.36
N GLU A 138 28.12 12.97 -9.24
CA GLU A 138 28.57 13.52 -10.52
C GLU A 138 28.78 15.04 -10.39
N THR A 139 30.01 15.47 -10.63
CA THR A 139 30.41 16.88 -10.72
C THR A 139 30.58 17.24 -12.20
N GLN A 140 29.91 18.29 -12.67
CA GLN A 140 30.17 18.97 -13.96
C GLN A 140 30.21 20.48 -13.66
N GLY A 141 31.15 21.32 -14.10
CA GLY A 141 32.37 21.21 -14.93
C GLY A 141 32.87 22.65 -15.26
N SER A 142 34.06 22.77 -15.89
CA SER A 142 34.66 23.96 -16.57
C SER A 142 35.40 24.99 -15.67
N ALA A 143 36.61 25.50 -15.92
CA ALA A 143 37.59 25.45 -17.02
C ALA A 143 39.01 25.87 -16.52
N ASP A 144 40.05 25.44 -17.27
CA ASP A 144 41.44 25.93 -17.45
C ASP A 144 42.10 26.89 -16.43
N GLU A 145 43.25 26.51 -15.88
CA GLU A 145 44.61 26.91 -16.34
C GLU A 145 45.70 26.52 -15.30
N ASP A 146 46.80 25.99 -15.83
CA ASP A 146 48.20 26.02 -15.40
C ASP A 146 48.70 25.58 -14.01
N ILE A 147 49.61 24.60 -14.09
CA ILE A 147 50.46 24.05 -13.03
C ILE A 147 51.67 24.97 -12.81
N PRO A 148 52.17 25.11 -11.57
CA PRO A 148 53.60 24.84 -11.37
C PRO A 148 53.88 23.91 -10.16
N PRO A 149 55.03 23.21 -10.15
CA PRO A 149 55.32 22.12 -9.23
C PRO A 149 56.02 22.62 -7.95
N THR A 150 55.80 21.98 -6.79
CA THR A 150 56.72 22.15 -5.65
C THR A 150 56.85 20.87 -4.82
N GLN A 151 58.00 20.24 -5.05
CA GLN A 151 58.90 19.39 -4.25
C GLN A 151 58.46 18.79 -2.90
N VAL A 152 58.79 17.50 -2.78
CA VAL A 152 58.90 16.71 -1.55
C VAL A 152 60.22 17.09 -0.85
N ALA A 153 60.18 17.24 0.48
CA ALA A 153 61.36 17.19 1.33
C ALA A 153 61.16 16.06 2.37
N GLU A 154 62.27 15.36 2.62
CA GLU A 154 62.42 14.19 3.50
C GLU A 154 62.07 14.42 4.97
#